data_AF-A0A561UG29-F1
#
_entry.id   AF-A0A561UG29-F1
#
_cell.length_a   1.000
_cell.length_b   1.000
_cell.length_c   1.000
_cell.angle_alpha   90.00
_cell.angle_beta   90.00
_cell.angle_gamma   90.00
#
_symmetry.space_group_name_H-M   'P 1'
#
loop_
_entity.id
_entity.type
_entity.pdbx_description
1 polymer ?
#
loop_
_entity_poly.entity_id
_entity_poly.type
_entity_poly.pdbx_seq_one_letter_code
_entity_poly.pdbx_strand_id
1 'polypeptide(L)'
;MFRHWWFLRLLGDRAGGGAAPRARRMSKERQELVLREWETLRERLRSFAQERIALVGDVLRAAEPDFPPQLAGGPAGADYLWAVEAYQAAGKLLDEDGTDLPDLAAAVVLAERAVDRLAAAHERLAGRRPVPPPARCFYYPLHPPAAAPKAGKKQARRRVGPREAAADRRPACEACRRAVLAGELPDVLPALLEVRRAWHRTRRVLVPYYAVPQSRSPWSATACGGYDDGAPALVLRGAHRRGRG
;
A
#
# COMPACT_ATOMS: atom_id res chain seq x y z
N MET A 1 14.82 -3.24 -5.18
CA MET A 1 14.68 -2.20 -4.13
C MET A 1 14.63 -0.83 -4.83
N PHE A 2 13.43 -0.26 -5.02
CA PHE A 2 13.18 0.93 -5.85
C PHE A 2 13.57 2.21 -5.11
N ARG A 3 14.86 2.55 -5.12
CA ARG A 3 15.38 3.74 -4.43
C ARG A 3 15.51 4.86 -5.46
N HIS A 4 14.68 5.90 -5.30
CA HIS A 4 14.75 7.24 -5.94
C HIS A 4 13.64 7.54 -6.96
N TRP A 5 12.54 8.06 -6.43
CA TRP A 5 11.37 8.55 -7.16
C TRP A 5 11.46 10.07 -7.28
N TRP A 6 12.51 10.54 -7.96
CA TRP A 6 12.82 11.96 -8.12
C TRP A 6 11.66 12.77 -8.74
N PHE A 7 10.75 12.13 -9.49
CA PHE A 7 9.59 12.78 -10.08
C PHE A 7 8.52 13.21 -9.07
N LEU A 8 8.45 12.61 -7.87
CA LEU A 8 7.59 13.12 -6.78
C LEU A 8 8.08 14.48 -6.27
N ARG A 9 9.40 14.73 -6.31
CA ARG A 9 9.98 16.05 -6.06
C ARG A 9 9.60 17.06 -7.14
N LEU A 10 9.34 16.63 -8.38
CA LEU A 10 8.85 17.50 -9.46
C LEU A 10 7.38 17.90 -9.29
N LEU A 11 6.61 17.12 -8.52
CA LEU A 11 5.22 17.43 -8.16
C LEU A 11 5.12 18.27 -6.88
N GLY A 12 6.12 18.17 -5.99
CA GLY A 12 6.19 18.85 -4.69
C GLY A 12 7.04 20.12 -4.67
N ASP A 13 6.89 21.00 -5.66
CA ASP A 13 7.60 22.28 -5.67
C ASP A 13 6.98 23.23 -4.61
N ARG A 14 7.60 23.22 -3.41
CA ARG A 14 7.49 24.12 -2.24
C ARG A 14 6.97 23.48 -0.94
N ALA A 15 7.91 23.17 -0.04
CA ALA A 15 7.71 23.30 1.40
C ALA A 15 8.69 24.37 1.93
N GLY A 16 8.35 25.63 1.69
CA GLY A 16 9.06 26.81 2.19
C GLY A 16 8.14 28.02 2.07
N GLY A 17 7.80 28.63 3.22
CA GLY A 17 6.74 29.63 3.37
C GLY A 17 6.89 30.88 2.48
N GLY A 18 5.75 31.52 2.23
CA GLY A 18 5.64 32.81 1.53
C GLY A 18 5.17 32.68 0.09
N ALA A 19 3.93 33.13 -0.16
CA ALA A 19 3.22 33.23 -1.44
C ALA A 19 2.91 31.89 -2.15
N ALA A 20 1.62 31.61 -2.33
CA ALA A 20 1.13 30.50 -3.13
C ALA A 20 1.78 30.51 -4.52
N PRO A 21 2.54 29.48 -4.92
CA PRO A 21 3.11 29.46 -6.26
C PRO A 21 1.98 29.23 -7.25
N ARG A 22 1.85 30.12 -8.24
CA ARG A 22 1.19 29.76 -9.50
C ARG A 22 1.82 28.45 -9.98
N ALA A 23 1.08 27.35 -9.88
CA ALA A 23 1.53 26.04 -10.33
C ALA A 23 2.05 26.18 -11.77
N ARG A 24 3.37 26.16 -11.92
CA ARG A 24 4.04 26.29 -13.22
C ARG A 24 3.50 25.17 -14.08
N ARG A 25 2.73 25.51 -15.12
CA ARG A 25 2.11 24.54 -16.03
C ARG A 25 3.25 23.69 -16.59
N MET A 26 3.40 22.46 -16.11
CA MET A 26 4.43 21.54 -16.62
C MET A 26 4.30 21.49 -18.15
N SER A 27 5.43 21.58 -18.85
CA SER A 27 5.43 21.43 -20.30
C SER A 27 4.84 20.06 -20.66
N LYS A 28 4.19 20.00 -21.83
CA LYS A 28 3.57 18.76 -22.33
C LYS A 28 4.60 17.61 -22.37
N GLU A 29 5.80 17.90 -22.86
CA GLU A 29 6.93 16.97 -22.92
C GLU A 29 7.31 16.41 -21.54
N ARG A 30 7.39 17.26 -20.51
CA ARG A 30 7.71 16.81 -19.15
C ARG A 30 6.60 15.96 -18.55
N GLN A 31 5.34 16.27 -18.86
CA GLN A 31 4.21 15.43 -18.45
C GLN A 31 4.25 14.06 -19.13
N GLU A 32 4.56 14.01 -20.42
CA GLU A 32 4.71 12.76 -21.17
C GLU A 32 5.86 11.90 -20.62
N LEU A 33 7.01 12.51 -20.30
CA LEU A 33 8.12 11.81 -19.66
C LEU A 33 7.71 11.17 -18.34
N VAL A 34 7.06 11.92 -17.46
CA VAL A 34 6.57 11.41 -16.15
C VAL A 34 5.60 10.24 -16.34
N LEU A 35 4.73 10.30 -17.34
CA LEU A 35 3.80 9.20 -17.62
C LEU A 35 4.51 7.96 -18.18
N ARG A 36 5.57 8.12 -18.98
CA ARG A 36 6.39 7.00 -19.46
C ARG A 36 7.18 6.34 -18.33
N GLU A 37 7.73 7.14 -17.42
CA GLU A 37 8.41 6.62 -16.22
C GLU A 37 7.44 5.86 -15.32
N TRP A 38 6.22 6.39 -15.14
CA TRP A 38 5.16 5.70 -14.41
C TRP A 38 4.78 4.37 -15.06
N GLU A 39 4.66 4.31 -16.39
CA GLU A 39 4.35 3.06 -17.11
C GLU A 39 5.47 2.02 -16.92
N THR A 40 6.73 2.43 -17.06
CA THR A 40 7.91 1.56 -16.87
C THR A 40 7.92 0.95 -15.47
N LEU A 41 7.61 1.78 -14.49
CA LEU A 41 7.54 1.36 -13.11
C LEU A 41 6.34 0.44 -12.84
N ARG A 42 5.19 0.73 -13.44
CA ARG A 42 4.00 -0.14 -13.34
C ARG A 42 4.32 -1.53 -13.84
N GLU A 43 5.04 -1.63 -14.94
CA GLU A 43 5.47 -2.92 -15.48
C GLU A 43 6.44 -3.64 -14.53
N ARG A 44 7.46 -2.94 -14.01
CA ARG A 44 8.38 -3.53 -13.02
C ARG A 44 7.67 -4.02 -11.76
N LEU A 45 6.70 -3.25 -11.28
CA LEU A 45 5.92 -3.63 -10.11
C LEU A 45 4.98 -4.81 -10.41
N ARG A 46 4.44 -4.89 -11.64
CA ARG A 46 3.65 -6.03 -12.10
C ARG A 46 4.49 -7.30 -12.13
N SER A 47 5.69 -7.29 -12.71
CA SER A 47 6.61 -8.44 -12.69
C SER A 47 6.96 -8.85 -11.26
N PHE A 48 7.28 -7.89 -10.40
CA PHE A 48 7.54 -8.16 -8.98
C PHE A 48 6.32 -8.77 -8.27
N ALA A 49 5.11 -8.29 -8.56
CA ALA A 49 3.88 -8.85 -8.00
C ALA A 49 3.62 -10.29 -8.48
N GLN A 50 3.86 -10.58 -9.75
CA GLN A 50 3.77 -11.94 -10.32
C GLN A 50 4.68 -12.91 -9.57
N GLU A 51 5.97 -12.58 -9.45
CA GLU A 51 6.95 -13.40 -8.73
C GLU A 51 6.52 -13.63 -7.28
N ARG A 52 6.08 -12.56 -6.60
CA ARG A 52 5.69 -12.65 -5.19
C ARG A 52 4.45 -13.50 -4.99
N ILE A 53 3.43 -13.33 -5.84
CA ILE A 53 2.19 -14.11 -5.76
C ILE A 53 2.48 -15.59 -6.05
N ALA A 54 3.29 -15.90 -7.05
CA ALA A 54 3.67 -17.28 -7.35
C ALA A 54 4.33 -17.97 -6.14
N LEU A 55 5.31 -17.30 -5.52
CA LEU A 55 5.97 -17.81 -4.32
C LEU A 55 4.99 -18.07 -3.16
N VAL A 56 4.03 -17.16 -2.94
CA VAL A 56 3.01 -17.33 -1.90
C VAL A 56 2.07 -18.49 -2.22
N GLY A 57 1.72 -18.67 -3.50
CA GLY A 57 0.93 -19.82 -3.96
C GLY A 57 1.61 -21.15 -3.65
N ASP A 58 2.93 -21.23 -3.84
CA ASP A 58 3.69 -22.44 -3.49
C ASP A 58 3.71 -22.71 -1.98
N VAL A 59 3.84 -21.66 -1.16
CA VAL A 59 3.75 -21.77 0.31
C VAL A 59 2.38 -22.27 0.76
N LEU A 60 1.30 -21.71 0.21
CA LEU A 60 -0.06 -22.14 0.56
C LEU A 60 -0.33 -23.59 0.13
N ARG A 61 0.11 -23.96 -1.07
CA ARG A 61 -0.03 -25.34 -1.58
C ARG A 61 0.71 -26.34 -0.69
N ALA A 62 1.90 -25.99 -0.21
CA ALA A 62 2.66 -26.85 0.68
C ALA A 62 1.99 -27.05 2.05
N ALA A 63 1.24 -26.05 2.53
CA ALA A 63 0.57 -26.07 3.84
C ALA A 63 -0.85 -26.66 3.82
N GLU A 64 -1.46 -26.83 2.64
CA GLU A 64 -2.83 -27.34 2.48
C GLU A 64 -3.12 -28.64 3.27
N PRO A 65 -2.22 -29.66 3.33
CA PRO A 65 -2.47 -30.88 4.09
C PRO A 65 -2.67 -30.68 5.61
N ASP A 66 -2.15 -29.58 6.17
CA ASP A 66 -2.21 -29.30 7.61
C ASP A 66 -3.56 -28.70 8.05
N PHE A 67 -4.40 -28.28 7.09
CA PHE A 67 -5.68 -27.62 7.35
C PHE A 67 -6.87 -28.37 6.73
N PRO A 68 -7.18 -29.60 7.20
CA PRO A 68 -8.30 -30.35 6.68
C PRO A 68 -9.65 -29.68 7.05
N PRO A 69 -10.75 -29.96 6.32
CA PRO A 69 -12.02 -29.24 6.42
C PRO A 69 -12.63 -29.19 7.82
N GLN A 70 -12.32 -30.17 8.69
CA GLN A 70 -12.83 -30.24 10.05
C GLN A 70 -12.28 -29.12 10.95
N LEU A 71 -11.17 -28.47 10.57
CA LEU A 71 -10.58 -27.34 11.30
C LEU A 71 -11.16 -25.98 10.86
N ALA A 72 -12.00 -25.95 9.82
CA ALA A 72 -12.52 -24.71 9.22
C ALA A 72 -13.37 -23.85 10.19
N GLY A 73 -13.99 -24.46 11.21
CA GLY A 73 -14.81 -23.75 12.20
C GLY A 73 -14.02 -23.08 13.34
N GLY A 74 -12.72 -23.36 13.47
CA GLY A 74 -11.88 -22.84 14.55
C GLY A 74 -11.10 -21.57 14.18
N PRO A 75 -10.49 -20.88 15.17
CA PRO A 75 -9.66 -19.70 14.92
C PRO A 75 -8.49 -19.94 13.94
N ALA A 76 -7.89 -21.13 13.96
CA ALA A 76 -6.86 -21.52 13.00
C ALA A 76 -7.42 -21.66 11.58
N GLY A 77 -8.59 -22.30 11.43
CA GLY A 77 -9.28 -22.41 10.15
C GLY A 77 -9.70 -21.05 9.58
N ALA A 78 -10.14 -20.12 10.43
CA ALA A 78 -10.46 -18.76 10.01
C ALA A 78 -9.23 -18.00 9.50
N ASP A 79 -8.08 -18.11 10.16
CA ASP A 79 -6.82 -17.50 9.70
C ASP A 79 -6.34 -18.13 8.37
N TYR A 80 -6.47 -19.47 8.22
CA TYR A 80 -6.15 -20.16 6.97
C TYR A 80 -7.07 -19.74 5.81
N LEU A 81 -8.39 -19.72 6.04
CA LEU A 81 -9.35 -19.28 5.02
C LEU A 81 -9.06 -17.85 4.58
N TRP A 82 -8.79 -16.95 5.53
CA TRP A 82 -8.40 -15.58 5.22
C TRP A 82 -7.14 -15.53 4.35
N ALA A 83 -6.13 -16.36 4.65
CA ALA A 83 -4.92 -16.44 3.85
C ALA A 83 -5.20 -16.86 2.40
N VAL A 84 -6.05 -17.88 2.20
CA VAL A 84 -6.47 -18.32 0.87
C VAL A 84 -7.24 -17.23 0.13
N GLU A 85 -8.20 -16.56 0.79
CA GLU A 85 -8.95 -15.45 0.21
C GLU A 85 -8.04 -14.27 -0.19
N ALA A 86 -7.06 -13.94 0.66
CA ALA A 86 -6.10 -12.87 0.40
C ALA A 86 -5.19 -13.20 -0.80
N TYR A 87 -4.75 -14.45 -0.92
CA TYR A 87 -4.01 -14.92 -2.10
C TYR A 87 -4.84 -14.86 -3.38
N GLN A 88 -6.09 -15.31 -3.34
CA GLN A 88 -7.02 -15.22 -4.48
C GLN A 88 -7.29 -13.77 -4.87
N ALA A 89 -7.50 -12.89 -3.88
CA ALA A 89 -7.66 -11.46 -4.10
C ALA A 89 -6.41 -10.83 -4.73
N ALA A 90 -5.21 -11.24 -4.30
CA ALA A 90 -3.95 -10.78 -4.89
C ALA A 90 -3.83 -11.16 -6.37
N GLY A 91 -4.11 -12.43 -6.71
CA GLY A 91 -4.14 -12.89 -8.10
C GLY A 91 -5.17 -12.12 -8.93
N LYS A 92 -6.37 -11.92 -8.40
CA LYS A 92 -7.41 -11.12 -9.05
C LYS A 92 -6.94 -9.69 -9.36
N LEU A 93 -6.29 -9.00 -8.43
CA LEU A 93 -5.78 -7.64 -8.68
C LEU A 93 -4.70 -7.61 -9.78
N LEU A 94 -3.87 -8.66 -9.84
CA LEU A 94 -2.81 -8.78 -10.83
C LEU A 94 -3.35 -9.02 -12.24
N ASP A 95 -4.34 -9.89 -12.37
CA ASP A 95 -4.95 -10.29 -13.64
C ASP A 95 -5.87 -9.20 -14.22
N GLU A 96 -6.18 -8.17 -13.44
CA GLU A 96 -7.03 -7.09 -13.90
C GLU A 96 -6.37 -6.19 -14.94
N ASP A 97 -7.14 -5.82 -15.95
CA ASP A 97 -6.73 -4.81 -16.92
C ASP A 97 -6.77 -3.41 -16.30
N GLY A 98 -5.74 -2.60 -16.61
CA GLY A 98 -5.65 -1.21 -16.16
C GLY A 98 -5.29 -1.02 -14.68
N THR A 99 -4.69 -2.02 -14.03
CA THR A 99 -4.16 -1.95 -12.66
C THR A 99 -3.23 -0.75 -12.50
N ASP A 100 -3.51 0.16 -11.56
CA ASP A 100 -2.58 1.23 -11.20
C ASP A 100 -1.56 0.72 -10.16
N LEU A 101 -0.53 1.50 -9.87
CA LEU A 101 0.50 1.16 -8.88
C LEU A 101 -0.07 0.82 -7.48
N PRO A 102 -1.10 1.52 -6.94
CA PRO A 102 -1.71 1.13 -5.67
C PRO A 102 -2.42 -0.22 -5.72
N ASP A 103 -3.01 -0.57 -6.87
CA ASP A 103 -3.67 -1.86 -7.06
C ASP A 103 -2.62 -2.99 -7.10
N LEU A 104 -1.50 -2.79 -7.81
CA LEU A 104 -0.38 -3.73 -7.84
C LEU A 104 0.32 -3.86 -6.47
N ALA A 105 0.50 -2.75 -5.76
CA ALA A 105 1.03 -2.77 -4.40
C ALA A 105 0.07 -3.48 -3.45
N ALA A 106 -1.24 -3.31 -3.60
CA ALA A 106 -2.25 -4.04 -2.84
C ALA A 106 -2.17 -5.54 -3.12
N ALA A 107 -1.96 -5.96 -4.38
CA ALA A 107 -1.77 -7.36 -4.73
C ALA A 107 -0.59 -7.98 -3.95
N VAL A 108 0.57 -7.32 -3.95
CA VAL A 108 1.74 -7.76 -3.17
C VAL A 108 1.44 -7.79 -1.68
N VAL A 109 0.83 -6.73 -1.13
CA VAL A 109 0.50 -6.64 0.30
C VAL A 109 -0.43 -7.77 0.73
N LEU A 110 -1.47 -8.06 -0.05
CA LEU A 110 -2.40 -9.15 0.24
C LEU A 110 -1.71 -10.52 0.19
N ALA A 111 -0.85 -10.76 -0.79
CA ALA A 111 -0.06 -11.99 -0.88
C ALA A 111 0.86 -12.16 0.35
N GLU A 112 1.55 -11.11 0.77
CA GLU A 112 2.39 -11.17 1.97
C GLU A 112 1.59 -11.39 3.25
N ARG A 113 0.43 -10.72 3.37
CA ARG A 113 -0.47 -10.93 4.51
C ARG A 113 -1.06 -12.34 4.54
N ALA A 114 -1.23 -12.98 3.38
CA ALA A 114 -1.63 -14.39 3.33
C ALA A 114 -0.60 -15.27 4.05
N VAL A 115 0.69 -15.03 3.83
CA VAL A 115 1.77 -15.75 4.54
C VAL A 115 1.74 -15.45 6.04
N ASP A 116 1.58 -14.19 6.44
CA ASP A 116 1.49 -13.82 7.86
C ASP A 116 0.31 -14.52 8.55
N ARG A 117 -0.83 -14.63 7.86
CA ARG A 117 -2.05 -15.27 8.39
C ARG A 117 -1.96 -16.79 8.39
N LEU A 118 -1.30 -17.38 7.39
CA LEU A 118 -0.97 -18.81 7.40
C LEU A 118 -0.06 -19.15 8.60
N ALA A 119 0.98 -18.33 8.84
CA ALA A 119 1.84 -18.50 10.01
C ALA A 119 1.04 -18.38 11.32
N ALA A 120 0.12 -17.42 11.42
CA ALA A 120 -0.78 -17.30 12.56
C ALA A 120 -1.68 -18.53 12.73
N ALA A 121 -2.18 -19.10 11.65
CA ALA A 121 -2.97 -20.33 11.65
C ALA A 121 -2.17 -21.51 12.24
N HIS A 122 -0.92 -21.70 11.80
CA HIS A 122 -0.03 -22.73 12.35
C HIS A 122 0.28 -22.52 13.84
N GLU A 123 0.55 -21.28 14.26
CA GLU A 123 0.77 -20.98 15.68
C GLU A 123 -0.44 -21.37 16.53
N ARG A 124 -1.66 -21.09 16.05
CA ARG A 124 -2.89 -21.48 16.75
C ARG A 124 -3.11 -22.99 16.77
N LEU A 125 -2.83 -23.70 15.68
CA LEU A 125 -2.88 -25.16 15.66
C LEU A 125 -1.95 -25.77 16.70
N ALA A 126 -0.77 -25.17 16.88
CA ALA A 126 0.19 -25.59 17.89
C ALA A 126 -0.15 -25.10 19.31
N GLY A 127 -1.34 -24.51 19.54
CA GLY A 127 -1.75 -23.99 20.84
C GLY A 127 -0.99 -22.74 21.30
N ARG A 128 -0.23 -22.09 20.41
CA ARG A 128 0.54 -20.88 20.69
C ARG A 128 -0.22 -19.63 20.28
N ARG A 129 0.18 -18.50 20.87
CA ARG A 129 -0.36 -17.20 20.51
C ARG A 129 0.39 -16.65 19.28
N PRO A 130 -0.32 -16.30 18.18
CA PRO A 130 0.32 -15.70 17.02
C PRO A 130 1.04 -14.40 17.34
N VAL A 131 2.19 -14.19 16.69
CA VAL A 131 2.90 -12.91 16.69
C VAL A 131 2.10 -11.92 15.83
N PRO A 132 1.78 -10.71 16.33
CA PRO A 132 1.14 -9.69 15.52
C PRO A 132 2.00 -9.32 14.32
N PRO A 133 1.41 -9.16 13.11
CA PRO A 133 2.17 -8.75 11.95
C PRO A 133 2.73 -7.34 12.16
N PRO A 134 3.93 -7.04 11.65
CA PRO A 134 4.51 -5.72 11.80
C PRO A 134 3.72 -4.69 11.00
N ALA A 135 3.59 -3.47 11.53
CA ALA A 135 2.92 -2.40 10.83
C ALA A 135 3.68 -2.04 9.54
N ARG A 136 2.97 -1.79 8.44
CA ARG A 136 3.59 -1.39 7.16
C ARG A 136 3.96 0.09 7.15
N CYS A 137 4.75 0.50 6.17
CA CYS A 137 4.95 1.93 5.94
C CYS A 137 3.69 2.51 5.27
N PHE A 138 3.07 3.52 5.90
CA PHE A 138 1.91 4.20 5.33
C PHE A 138 2.23 4.91 4.01
N TYR A 139 3.43 5.46 3.83
CA TYR A 139 3.76 6.23 2.63
C TYR A 139 3.98 5.34 1.40
N TYR A 140 4.59 4.17 1.60
CA TYR A 140 4.79 3.17 0.55
C TYR A 140 4.73 1.77 1.20
N PRO A 141 3.61 1.03 1.07
CA PRO A 141 3.41 -0.25 1.76
C PRO A 141 4.38 -1.39 1.45
N LEU A 142 5.21 -1.25 0.40
CA LEU A 142 6.27 -2.19 0.01
C LEU A 142 7.65 -1.81 0.55
N HIS A 143 7.76 -0.71 1.29
CA HIS A 143 8.95 -0.44 2.09
C HIS A 143 9.06 -1.45 3.23
N PRO A 144 10.27 -1.55 3.84
CA PRO A 144 10.42 -2.27 5.09
C PRO A 144 9.36 -1.85 6.12
N PRO A 145 9.04 -2.73 7.08
CA PRO A 145 8.04 -2.42 8.08
C PRO A 145 8.28 -1.09 8.80
N ALA A 146 7.20 -0.49 9.29
CA ALA A 146 7.28 0.71 10.08
C ALA A 146 8.19 0.48 11.28
N ALA A 147 9.03 1.48 11.56
CA ALA A 147 9.78 1.47 12.79
C ALA A 147 8.77 1.43 13.94
N ALA A 148 8.98 0.52 14.90
CA ALA A 148 8.12 0.45 16.06
C ALA A 148 8.00 1.86 16.68
N PRO A 149 6.78 2.34 16.96
CA PRO A 149 6.65 3.61 17.65
C PRO A 149 7.47 3.51 18.94
N LYS A 150 8.29 4.52 19.23
CA LYS A 150 9.03 4.61 20.49
C LYS A 150 8.04 4.94 21.62
N ALA A 151 7.08 4.07 21.88
CA ALA A 151 6.01 4.28 22.83
C ALA A 151 6.54 4.08 24.26
N GLY A 152 7.26 5.07 24.77
CA GLY A 152 7.37 5.25 26.22
C GLY A 152 6.12 5.98 26.71
N LYS A 153 5.40 5.42 27.70
CA LYS A 153 4.28 6.08 28.42
C LYS A 153 4.60 7.51 28.93
N LYS A 154 5.87 7.91 28.95
CA LYS A 154 6.35 9.26 29.30
C LYS A 154 6.26 10.29 28.16
N GLN A 155 6.00 9.90 26.91
CA GLN A 155 6.04 10.81 25.76
C GLN A 155 4.75 11.62 25.57
N ALA A 156 3.63 11.17 26.16
CA ALA A 156 2.35 11.89 26.16
C ALA A 156 2.40 13.27 26.87
N ARG A 157 3.47 13.57 27.62
CA ARG A 157 3.67 14.85 28.32
C ARG A 157 4.69 15.78 27.66
N ARG A 158 5.39 15.36 26.61
CA ARG A 158 6.28 16.27 25.87
C ARG A 158 5.47 17.06 24.85
N ARG A 159 5.70 18.37 24.76
CA ARG A 159 5.24 19.18 23.63
C ARG A 159 5.95 18.67 22.38
N VAL A 160 5.31 17.75 21.68
CA VAL A 160 5.82 17.17 20.44
C VAL A 160 5.86 18.30 19.40
N GLY A 161 7.02 18.55 18.80
CA GLY A 161 7.13 19.56 17.76
C GLY A 161 6.24 19.21 16.56
N PRO A 162 5.84 20.17 15.70
CA PRO A 162 4.93 19.89 14.59
C PRO A 162 5.44 18.80 13.63
N ARG A 163 6.76 18.69 13.46
CA ARG A 163 7.40 17.65 12.62
C ARG A 163 7.39 16.27 13.28
N GLU A 164 7.63 16.22 14.59
CA GLU A 164 7.54 14.97 15.35
C GLU A 164 6.09 14.47 15.38
N ALA A 165 5.12 15.38 15.56
CA ALA A 165 3.70 15.06 15.54
C ALA A 165 3.28 14.53 14.16
N ALA A 166 3.80 15.10 13.07
CA ALA A 166 3.59 14.60 11.72
C ALA A 166 4.21 13.21 11.51
N ALA A 167 5.43 12.99 12.00
CA ALA A 167 6.15 11.70 11.90
C ALA A 167 5.50 10.58 12.75
N ASP A 168 4.81 10.94 13.83
CA ASP A 168 4.11 10.01 14.72
C ASP A 168 2.66 9.75 14.29
N ARG A 169 2.08 10.59 13.41
CA ARG A 169 0.67 10.48 12.98
C ARG A 169 0.37 9.20 12.19
N ARG A 170 1.37 8.65 11.49
CA ARG A 170 1.22 7.47 10.64
C ARG A 170 2.41 6.53 10.83
N PRO A 171 2.20 5.19 10.86
CA PRO A 171 3.30 4.25 10.82
C PRO A 171 4.15 4.47 9.57
N ALA A 172 5.46 4.57 9.72
CA ALA A 172 6.39 4.83 8.64
C ALA A 172 7.68 4.03 8.84
N CYS A 173 8.26 3.54 7.75
CA CYS A 173 9.61 2.97 7.81
C CYS A 173 10.61 4.05 8.25
N GLU A 174 11.78 3.63 8.71
CA GLU A 174 12.78 4.56 9.27
C GLU A 174 13.15 5.68 8.29
N ALA A 175 13.30 5.37 7.00
CA ALA A 175 13.63 6.35 5.97
C ALA A 175 12.53 7.40 5.78
N CYS A 176 11.27 6.98 5.63
CA CYS A 176 10.14 7.91 5.48
C CYS A 176 9.93 8.73 6.76
N ARG A 177 10.12 8.13 7.93
CA ARG A 177 10.06 8.85 9.21
C ARG A 177 11.14 9.93 9.29
N ARG A 178 12.39 9.60 8.91
CA ARG A 178 13.50 10.55 8.89
C ARG A 178 13.25 11.72 7.94
N ALA A 179 12.69 11.46 6.76
CA ALA A 179 12.29 12.51 5.82
C ALA A 179 11.28 13.48 6.43
N VAL A 180 10.22 12.96 7.07
CA VAL A 180 9.21 13.81 7.75
C VAL A 180 9.83 14.65 8.87
N LEU A 181 10.72 14.07 9.67
CA LEU A 181 11.44 14.79 10.73
C LEU A 181 12.35 15.90 10.17
N ALA A 182 12.96 15.66 9.01
CA ALA A 182 13.74 16.66 8.29
C ALA A 182 12.88 17.77 7.64
N GLY A 183 11.55 17.60 7.59
CA GLY A 183 10.66 18.49 6.84
C GLY A 183 10.67 18.23 5.33
N GLU A 184 11.16 17.07 4.90
CA GLU A 184 11.19 16.62 3.52
C GLU A 184 9.96 15.77 3.18
N LEU A 185 9.66 15.65 1.90
CA LEU A 185 8.63 14.74 1.43
C LEU A 185 9.14 13.29 1.55
N PRO A 186 8.42 12.39 2.25
CA PRO A 186 8.78 10.98 2.26
C PRO A 186 8.64 10.40 0.86
N ASP A 187 9.29 9.26 0.63
CA ASP A 187 9.08 8.47 -0.58
C ASP A 187 7.70 7.80 -0.50
N VAL A 188 6.86 8.07 -1.51
CA VAL A 188 5.41 7.84 -1.47
C VAL A 188 4.99 7.07 -2.72
N LEU A 189 4.17 6.04 -2.54
CA LEU A 189 3.57 5.31 -3.66
C LEU A 189 2.66 6.27 -4.47
N PRO A 190 2.95 6.52 -5.77
CA PRO A 190 2.08 7.35 -6.58
C PRO A 190 0.87 6.57 -7.07
N ALA A 191 -0.21 7.29 -7.31
CA ALA A 191 -1.41 6.83 -7.97
C ALA A 191 -1.71 7.75 -9.15
N LEU A 192 -2.29 7.19 -10.19
CA LEU A 192 -2.70 7.92 -11.37
C LEU A 192 -4.17 8.33 -11.26
N LEU A 193 -4.40 9.63 -11.18
CA LEU A 193 -5.74 10.20 -11.09
C LEU A 193 -6.12 10.88 -12.41
N GLU A 194 -7.30 10.52 -12.90
CA GLU A 194 -7.94 11.26 -14.00
C GLU A 194 -8.77 12.42 -13.45
N VAL A 195 -8.39 13.62 -13.88
CA VAL A 195 -9.02 14.88 -13.46
C VAL A 195 -9.69 15.52 -14.67
N ARG A 196 -10.99 15.82 -14.56
CA ARG A 196 -11.75 16.56 -15.56
C ARG A 196 -11.35 18.03 -15.50
N ARG A 197 -10.88 18.60 -16.60
CA ARG A 197 -10.47 20.02 -16.69
C ARG A 197 -11.51 20.92 -17.35
N ALA A 198 -12.23 20.40 -18.34
CA ALA A 198 -13.26 21.11 -19.09
C ALA A 198 -14.26 20.10 -19.67
N TRP A 199 -15.29 20.59 -20.37
CA TRP A 199 -16.21 19.76 -21.14
C TRP A 199 -15.39 18.91 -22.14
N HIS A 200 -15.41 17.58 -21.98
CA HIS A 200 -14.65 16.55 -22.73
C HIS A 200 -13.12 16.50 -22.62
N ARG A 201 -12.48 17.20 -21.67
CA ARG A 201 -11.01 17.09 -21.49
C ARG A 201 -10.64 16.51 -20.14
N THR A 202 -10.11 15.28 -20.15
CA THR A 202 -9.50 14.61 -18.99
C THR A 202 -7.98 14.76 -19.05
N ARG A 203 -7.36 14.86 -17.87
CA ARG A 203 -5.89 14.86 -17.73
C ARG A 203 -5.51 13.80 -16.69
N ARG A 204 -4.55 12.96 -17.04
CA ARG A 204 -3.90 12.02 -16.13
C ARG A 204 -2.82 12.75 -15.33
N VAL A 205 -2.89 12.68 -14.01
CA VAL A 205 -1.97 13.34 -13.07
C VAL A 205 -1.56 12.33 -12.01
N LEU A 206 -0.27 12.30 -11.68
CA LEU A 206 0.21 11.53 -10.54
C LEU A 206 -0.01 12.29 -9.24
N VAL A 207 -0.55 11.59 -8.26
CA VAL A 207 -0.77 12.08 -6.90
C VAL A 207 -0.30 11.03 -5.90
N PRO A 208 0.01 11.39 -4.64
CA PRO A 208 0.12 10.41 -3.57
C PRO A 208 -1.10 9.49 -3.53
N TYR A 209 -0.90 8.18 -3.38
CA TYR A 209 -2.05 7.24 -3.36
C TYR A 209 -3.06 7.57 -2.26
N TYR A 210 -2.59 8.05 -1.11
CA TYR A 210 -3.44 8.46 0.01
C TYR A 210 -4.19 9.79 -0.22
N ALA A 211 -3.89 10.51 -1.31
CA ALA A 211 -4.61 11.71 -1.71
C ALA A 211 -5.76 11.39 -2.69
N VAL A 212 -5.84 10.16 -3.21
CA VAL A 212 -6.96 9.72 -4.03
C VAL A 212 -8.21 9.59 -3.15
N PRO A 213 -9.38 10.11 -3.57
CA PRO A 213 -10.62 9.90 -2.83
C PRO A 213 -10.91 8.42 -2.60
N GLN A 214 -11.35 8.04 -1.40
CA GLN A 214 -11.65 6.64 -1.06
C GLN A 214 -12.70 6.01 -1.99
N SER A 215 -13.64 6.83 -2.48
CA SER A 215 -14.63 6.40 -3.48
C SER A 215 -13.99 6.02 -4.83
N ARG A 216 -12.76 6.42 -5.12
CA ARG A 216 -12.05 6.05 -6.36
C ARG A 216 -10.95 5.02 -6.14
N SER A 217 -10.43 4.94 -4.92
CA SER A 217 -9.44 3.94 -4.53
C SER A 217 -9.58 3.61 -3.03
N PRO A 218 -10.00 2.39 -2.67
CA PRO A 218 -10.05 1.97 -1.27
C PRO A 218 -8.66 1.91 -0.62
N TRP A 219 -7.60 1.89 -1.42
CA TRP A 219 -6.22 1.78 -0.96
C TRP A 219 -5.75 3.02 -0.23
N SER A 220 -6.28 4.19 -0.60
CA SER A 220 -5.91 5.51 -0.07
C SER A 220 -5.88 5.60 1.46
N ALA A 221 -6.71 4.82 2.16
CA ALA A 221 -6.80 4.82 3.62
C ALA A 221 -6.17 3.58 4.28
N THR A 222 -5.99 2.49 3.53
CA THR A 222 -5.72 1.16 4.08
C THR A 222 -4.26 0.73 3.95
N ALA A 223 -3.37 1.62 3.48
CA ALA A 223 -2.01 1.27 3.09
C ALA A 223 -2.00 0.08 2.12
N CYS A 224 -2.82 0.18 1.07
CA CYS A 224 -3.00 -0.87 0.06
C CYS A 224 -3.45 -2.21 0.67
N GLY A 225 -4.48 -2.17 1.53
CA GLY A 225 -5.00 -3.36 2.21
C GLY A 225 -4.16 -3.85 3.40
N GLY A 226 -3.08 -3.15 3.76
CA GLY A 226 -2.23 -3.49 4.91
C GLY A 226 -2.93 -3.40 6.27
N TYR A 227 -3.96 -2.54 6.40
CA TYR A 227 -4.62 -2.24 7.67
C TYR A 227 -6.10 -2.62 7.72
N ASP A 228 -6.59 -3.36 6.74
CA ASP A 228 -7.99 -3.73 6.65
C ASP A 228 -8.13 -5.25 6.47
N ASP A 229 -8.73 -5.91 7.45
CA ASP A 229 -9.01 -7.36 7.37
C ASP A 229 -10.14 -7.68 6.37
N GLY A 230 -10.95 -6.70 5.98
CA GLY A 230 -11.98 -6.84 4.94
C GLY A 230 -11.46 -6.69 3.51
N ALA A 231 -10.18 -6.37 3.33
CA ALA A 231 -9.61 -6.10 2.01
C ALA A 231 -9.73 -7.27 1.02
N PRO A 232 -9.48 -8.55 1.38
CA PRO A 232 -9.69 -9.67 0.46
C PRO A 232 -11.12 -9.73 -0.05
N ALA A 233 -12.09 -9.72 0.86
CA ALA A 233 -13.51 -9.80 0.52
C ALA A 233 -13.98 -8.60 -0.34
N LEU A 234 -13.42 -7.41 -0.11
CA LEU A 234 -13.67 -6.22 -0.92
C LEU A 234 -13.23 -6.43 -2.38
N VAL A 235 -12.03 -6.99 -2.59
CA VAL A 235 -11.48 -7.29 -3.92
C VAL A 235 -12.23 -8.42 -4.60
N LEU A 236 -12.51 -9.51 -3.89
CA LEU A 236 -13.23 -10.66 -4.42
C LEU A 236 -14.62 -10.28 -4.93
N ARG A 237 -15.31 -9.33 -4.26
CA ARG A 237 -16.57 -8.73 -4.74
C ARG A 237 -16.42 -7.68 -5.85
N GLY A 238 -15.19 -7.30 -6.21
CA GLY A 238 -14.91 -6.25 -7.21
C GLY A 238 -15.20 -4.83 -6.72
N ALA A 239 -15.40 -4.65 -5.40
CA ALA A 239 -15.82 -3.38 -4.83
C ALA A 239 -14.70 -2.33 -4.80
N HIS A 240 -13.44 -2.73 -5.07
CA HIS A 240 -12.29 -1.81 -5.15
C HIS A 240 -12.36 -0.84 -6.33
N ARG A 241 -13.31 -1.04 -7.26
CA ARG A 241 -13.49 -0.18 -8.45
C ARG A 241 -14.74 0.69 -8.45
N ARG A 242 -15.56 0.67 -7.40
CA ARG A 242 -16.83 1.43 -7.33
C ARG A 242 -16.58 2.96 -7.33
N GLY A 243 -16.30 3.53 -8.51
CA GLY A 243 -15.96 4.93 -8.74
C GLY A 243 -15.05 5.20 -9.96
N ARG A 244 -14.64 4.15 -10.70
CA ARG A 244 -13.96 4.26 -12.00
C ARG A 244 -14.89 4.04 -13.21
N GLY A 245 -16.17 3.75 -12.96
CA GLY A 245 -17.23 3.64 -13.99
C GLY A 245 -17.96 4.95 -14.21
#